data_AF-A0A9C8Q042-F1
#
_entry.id   AF-A0A9C8Q042-F1
#
_cell.length_a   1.000
_cell.length_b   1.000
_cell.length_c   1.000
_cell.angle_alpha   90.00
_cell.angle_beta   90.00
_cell.angle_gamma   90.00
#
_symmetry.space_group_name_H-M   'P 1'
#
loop_
_entity.id
_entity.type
_entity.pdbx_description
1 polymer ?
#
loop_
_entity_poly.entity_id
_entity_poly.type
_entity_poly.pdbx_seq_one_letter_code
_entity_poly.pdbx_strand_id
1 'polypeptide(L)'
;MQGLRERFTLTYAQKLTLLAAVPLVLAVAAIAFVVALQAKALALREITTLETELLNAKKVELRNYVTQARNGFYFVYGSASPDDAAAKARVAQILAAMIYGEEGQFFVYDYDGTALVSPRETDRINENFTGETDSRGT
;
A
#
# COMPACT_ATOMS: atom_id res chain seq x y z
N MET A 1 32.57 -55.11 -12.51
CA MET A 1 31.55 -54.38 -11.71
C MET A 1 30.41 -55.33 -11.28
N GLN A 2 30.70 -56.35 -10.46
CA GLN A 2 29.69 -57.35 -10.04
C GLN A 2 29.35 -57.30 -8.53
N GLY A 3 30.19 -56.65 -7.70
CA GLY A 3 30.04 -56.66 -6.24
C GLY A 3 29.00 -55.70 -5.63
N LEU A 4 28.28 -54.91 -6.44
CA LEU A 4 27.26 -53.97 -5.93
C LEU A 4 25.84 -54.58 -5.91
N ARG A 5 25.60 -55.69 -6.62
CA ARG A 5 24.28 -56.31 -6.76
C ARG A 5 23.91 -57.25 -5.60
N GLU A 6 24.89 -57.78 -4.87
CA GLU A 6 24.64 -58.78 -3.82
C GLU A 6 24.37 -58.19 -2.42
N ARG A 7 24.62 -56.89 -2.20
CA ARG A 7 24.22 -56.22 -0.94
C ARG A 7 22.72 -55.92 -0.84
N PHE A 8 21.95 -56.21 -1.89
CA PHE A 8 20.52 -55.89 -2.00
C PHE A 8 19.65 -57.13 -2.28
N THR A 9 19.97 -58.29 -1.72
CA THR A 9 19.02 -59.41 -1.72
C THR A 9 17.91 -59.14 -0.70
N LEU A 10 16.94 -58.31 -1.08
CA LEU A 10 15.74 -58.03 -0.30
C LEU A 10 15.00 -59.33 -0.02
N THR A 11 14.69 -59.58 1.26
CA THR A 11 13.87 -60.72 1.66
C THR A 11 12.47 -60.60 1.05
N TYR A 12 11.76 -61.73 0.88
CA TYR A 12 10.43 -61.73 0.24
C TYR A 12 9.45 -60.76 0.92
N ALA A 13 9.52 -60.66 2.26
CA ALA A 13 8.76 -59.71 3.05
C ALA A 13 9.13 -58.24 2.75
N GLN A 14 10.41 -57.92 2.53
CA GLN A 14 10.87 -56.59 2.14
C GLN A 14 10.43 -56.20 0.72
N LYS A 15 10.42 -57.15 -0.23
CA LYS A 15 9.89 -56.91 -1.59
C LYS A 15 8.40 -56.60 -1.55
N LEU A 16 7.63 -57.35 -0.75
CA LEU A 16 6.18 -57.13 -0.62
C LEU A 16 5.85 -55.78 0.04
N THR A 17 6.59 -55.40 1.07
CA THR A 17 6.43 -54.08 1.72
C THR A 17 6.88 -52.93 0.82
N LEU A 18 7.97 -53.07 0.06
CA LEU A 18 8.38 -52.06 -0.94
C LEU A 18 7.33 -51.87 -2.04
N LEU A 19 6.68 -52.96 -2.48
CA LEU A 19 5.63 -52.89 -3.50
C LEU A 19 4.42 -52.04 -3.06
N ALA A 20 4.11 -52.04 -1.76
CA ALA A 20 3.03 -51.24 -1.18
C ALA A 20 3.48 -49.84 -0.75
N ALA A 21 4.67 -49.70 -0.16
CA ALA A 21 5.14 -48.45 0.44
C ALA A 21 5.64 -47.44 -0.60
N VAL A 22 6.31 -47.89 -1.67
CA VAL A 22 6.85 -47.00 -2.72
C VAL A 22 5.76 -46.18 -3.40
N PRO A 23 4.65 -46.76 -3.92
CA PRO A 23 3.59 -45.97 -4.55
C PRO A 23 2.90 -45.02 -3.55
N LEU A 24 2.80 -45.40 -2.27
CA LEU A 24 2.24 -44.53 -1.23
C LEU A 24 3.13 -43.30 -1.01
N VAL A 25 4.44 -43.50 -0.83
CA VAL A 25 5.41 -42.39 -0.65
C VAL A 25 5.43 -41.50 -1.88
N LEU A 26 5.40 -42.08 -3.09
CA LEU A 26 5.33 -41.31 -4.34
C LEU A 26 4.05 -40.47 -4.43
N ALA A 27 2.90 -41.03 -4.03
CA ALA A 27 1.64 -40.29 -4.03
C ALA A 27 1.69 -39.09 -3.07
N VAL A 28 2.20 -39.30 -1.84
CA VAL A 28 2.35 -38.21 -0.86
C VAL A 28 3.34 -37.15 -1.35
N ALA A 29 4.47 -37.56 -1.92
CA ALA A 29 5.46 -36.64 -2.48
C ALA A 29 4.89 -35.82 -3.65
N ALA A 30 4.10 -36.44 -4.54
CA ALA A 30 3.43 -35.75 -5.63
C ALA A 30 2.41 -34.73 -5.13
N ILE A 31 1.60 -35.08 -4.12
CA ILE A 31 0.65 -34.16 -3.50
C ILE A 31 1.40 -32.99 -2.85
N ALA A 32 2.44 -33.26 -2.07
CA ALA A 32 3.25 -32.24 -1.42
C ALA A 32 3.87 -31.27 -2.43
N PHE A 33 4.35 -31.79 -3.57
CA PHE A 33 4.88 -30.97 -4.66
C PHE A 33 3.82 -30.03 -5.26
N VAL A 34 2.62 -30.55 -5.53
CA VAL A 34 1.50 -29.76 -6.05
C VAL A 34 1.05 -28.68 -5.06
N VAL A 35 0.98 -28.99 -3.76
CA VAL A 35 0.66 -28.02 -2.70
C VAL A 35 1.73 -26.93 -2.63
N ALA A 36 3.01 -27.29 -2.69
CA ALA A 36 4.11 -26.33 -2.66
C ALA A 36 4.07 -25.33 -3.83
N LEU A 37 3.66 -25.78 -5.02
CA LEU A 37 3.46 -24.90 -6.17
C LEU A 37 2.27 -23.96 -5.99
N GLN A 38 1.14 -24.47 -5.47
CA GLN A 38 -0.07 -23.67 -5.25
C GLN A 38 0.11 -22.60 -4.16
N ALA A 39 0.83 -22.92 -3.08
CA ALA A 39 1.04 -22.01 -1.96
C ALA A 39 1.67 -20.67 -2.39
N LYS A 40 2.62 -20.70 -3.33
CA LYS A 40 3.25 -19.48 -3.86
C LYS A 40 2.29 -18.64 -4.69
N ALA A 41 1.48 -19.28 -5.53
CA ALA A 41 0.51 -18.58 -6.38
C ALA A 41 -0.62 -17.94 -5.55
N LEU A 42 -1.06 -18.61 -4.48
CA LEU A 42 -2.05 -18.05 -3.56
C LEU A 42 -1.52 -16.83 -2.80
N ALA A 43 -0.30 -16.92 -2.27
CA ALA A 43 0.30 -15.81 -1.51
C ALA A 43 0.43 -14.52 -2.35
N LEU A 44 0.84 -14.65 -3.63
CA LEU A 44 0.95 -13.48 -4.52
C LEU A 44 -0.40 -12.80 -4.78
N ARG A 45 -1.46 -13.59 -4.96
CA ARG A 45 -2.81 -13.06 -5.18
C ARG A 45 -3.36 -12.36 -3.93
N GLU A 46 -3.08 -12.92 -2.77
CA GLU A 46 -3.47 -12.35 -1.48
C GLU A 46 -2.80 -11.00 -1.27
N ILE A 47 -1.49 -10.88 -1.54
CA ILE A 47 -0.74 -9.61 -1.44
C ILE A 47 -1.37 -8.51 -2.30
N THR A 48 -1.67 -8.77 -3.57
CA THR A 48 -2.27 -7.75 -4.45
C THR A 48 -3.66 -7.28 -3.99
N THR A 49 -4.42 -8.20 -3.39
CA THR A 49 -5.74 -7.87 -2.84
C THR A 49 -5.59 -7.00 -1.61
N LEU A 50 -4.73 -7.41 -0.69
CA LEU A 50 -4.42 -6.66 0.53
C LEU A 50 -3.88 -5.26 0.21
N GLU A 51 -2.96 -5.13 -0.75
CA GLU A 51 -2.43 -3.84 -1.19
C GLU A 51 -3.55 -2.91 -1.67
N THR A 52 -4.45 -3.42 -2.53
CA THR A 52 -5.57 -2.64 -3.06
C THR A 52 -6.52 -2.19 -1.96
N GLU A 53 -6.84 -3.09 -1.02
CA GLU A 53 -7.69 -2.77 0.13
C GLU A 53 -7.06 -1.72 1.04
N LEU A 54 -5.77 -1.87 1.35
CA LEU A 54 -5.01 -0.91 2.16
C LEU A 54 -4.93 0.46 1.48
N LEU A 55 -4.66 0.51 0.17
CA LEU A 55 -4.65 1.75 -0.60
C LEU A 55 -6.02 2.44 -0.58
N ASN A 56 -7.10 1.68 -0.73
CA ASN A 56 -8.46 2.22 -0.65
C ASN A 56 -8.79 2.74 0.76
N ALA A 57 -8.40 2.02 1.80
CA ALA A 57 -8.56 2.45 3.18
C ALA A 57 -7.81 3.78 3.43
N LYS A 58 -6.56 3.89 2.96
CA LYS A 58 -5.78 5.13 3.04
C LYS A 58 -6.40 6.29 2.26
N LYS A 59 -6.94 6.05 1.07
CA LYS A 59 -7.67 7.09 0.31
C LYS A 59 -8.90 7.61 1.07
N VAL A 60 -9.66 6.70 1.70
CA VAL A 60 -10.82 7.09 2.53
C VAL A 60 -10.37 7.89 3.75
N GLU A 61 -9.30 7.47 4.41
CA GLU A 61 -8.71 8.18 5.54
C GLU A 61 -8.31 9.62 5.16
N LEU A 62 -7.58 9.80 4.04
CA LEU A 62 -7.22 11.13 3.54
C LEU A 62 -8.44 11.99 3.20
N ARG A 63 -9.47 11.41 2.57
CA ARG A 63 -10.74 12.11 2.28
C ARG A 63 -11.43 12.59 3.55
N ASN A 64 -11.37 11.79 4.61
CA ASN A 64 -11.94 12.14 5.91
C ASN A 64 -11.19 13.31 6.53
N TYR A 65 -9.85 13.34 6.46
CA TYR A 65 -9.06 14.47 6.94
C TYR A 65 -9.37 15.78 6.19
N VAL A 66 -9.48 15.73 4.86
CA VAL A 66 -9.87 16.91 4.06
C VAL A 66 -11.28 17.38 4.42
N THR A 67 -12.21 16.45 4.63
CA THR A 67 -13.57 16.78 5.06
C THR A 67 -13.58 17.42 6.45
N GLN A 68 -12.77 16.90 7.37
CA GLN A 68 -12.62 17.45 8.71
C GLN A 68 -12.04 18.87 8.67
N ALA A 69 -10.98 19.10 7.88
CA ALA A 69 -10.41 20.43 7.67
C ALA A 69 -11.46 21.39 7.11
N ARG A 70 -12.18 20.99 6.05
CA ARG A 70 -13.25 21.80 5.46
C ARG A 70 -14.34 22.18 6.46
N ASN A 71 -14.78 21.23 7.27
CA ASN A 71 -15.78 21.51 8.30
C ASN A 71 -15.22 22.43 9.41
N GLY A 72 -13.93 22.30 9.73
CA GLY A 72 -13.24 23.08 10.75
C GLY A 72 -13.15 24.57 10.43
N PHE A 73 -13.09 24.98 9.16
CA PHE A 73 -13.12 26.39 8.78
C PHE A 73 -14.46 26.84 8.15
N TYR A 74 -15.47 25.96 8.12
CA TYR A 74 -16.77 26.24 7.49
C TYR A 74 -17.43 27.51 8.05
N PHE A 75 -17.31 27.77 9.35
CA PHE A 75 -17.87 28.97 9.98
C PHE A 75 -17.14 30.27 9.61
N VAL A 76 -15.92 30.18 9.08
CA VAL A 76 -15.12 31.35 8.65
C VAL A 76 -15.44 31.70 7.21
N TYR A 77 -15.47 30.71 6.32
CA TYR A 77 -15.59 30.94 4.88
C TYR A 77 -16.97 30.62 4.31
N GLY A 78 -17.81 29.84 5.01
CA GLY A 78 -19.09 29.35 4.49
C GLY A 78 -20.13 30.43 4.18
N SER A 79 -20.05 31.58 4.85
CA SER A 79 -20.89 32.76 4.58
C SER A 79 -20.12 33.95 3.99
N ALA A 80 -18.83 33.79 3.70
CA ALA A 80 -17.99 34.85 3.16
C ALA A 80 -18.17 34.98 1.64
N SER A 81 -17.85 36.15 1.09
CA SER A 81 -17.76 36.33 -0.36
C SER A 81 -16.60 35.47 -0.92
N PRO A 82 -16.69 34.93 -2.14
CA PRO A 82 -15.58 34.20 -2.77
C PRO A 82 -14.25 34.96 -2.85
N ASP A 83 -14.28 36.30 -2.76
CA ASP A 83 -13.11 37.17 -2.79
C ASP A 83 -12.81 37.86 -1.45
N ASP A 84 -13.37 37.35 -0.36
CA ASP A 84 -13.09 37.87 0.98
C ASP A 84 -11.65 37.52 1.40
N ALA A 85 -10.74 38.48 1.21
CA ALA A 85 -9.33 38.34 1.57
C ALA A 85 -9.11 38.11 3.08
N ALA A 86 -9.95 38.68 3.94
CA ALA A 86 -9.83 38.49 5.39
C ALA A 86 -10.24 37.07 5.80
N ALA A 87 -11.30 36.53 5.19
CA ALA A 87 -11.70 35.15 5.39
C ALA A 87 -10.65 34.17 4.86
N LYS A 88 -10.10 34.40 3.64
CA LYS A 88 -9.02 33.59 3.06
C LYS A 88 -7.78 33.55 3.95
N ALA A 89 -7.33 34.70 4.45
CA ALA A 89 -6.17 34.78 5.35
C ALA A 89 -6.39 33.99 6.65
N ARG A 90 -7.60 34.03 7.20
CA ARG A 90 -7.94 33.30 8.43
C ARG A 90 -8.05 31.79 8.21
N VAL A 91 -8.60 31.36 7.07
CA VAL A 91 -8.60 29.94 6.67
C VAL A 91 -7.17 29.44 6.49
N ALA A 92 -6.31 30.22 5.84
CA ALA A 92 -4.90 29.87 5.64
C ALA A 92 -4.18 29.64 6.98
N GLN A 93 -4.40 30.51 7.96
CA GLN A 93 -3.85 30.33 9.32
C GLN A 93 -4.36 29.08 10.02
N ILE A 94 -5.66 28.77 9.90
CA ILE A 94 -6.25 27.55 10.48
C ILE A 94 -5.58 26.32 9.84
N LEU A 95 -5.54 26.25 8.50
CA LEU A 95 -4.93 25.13 7.80
C LEU A 95 -3.43 24.99 8.09
N ALA A 96 -2.73 26.12 8.28
CA ALA A 96 -1.32 26.11 8.62
C ALA A 96 -1.02 25.48 10.00
N ALA A 97 -1.97 25.60 10.94
CA ALA A 97 -1.86 25.01 12.27
C ALA A 97 -2.41 23.57 12.35
N MET A 98 -3.11 23.09 11.32
CA MET A 98 -3.70 21.76 11.32
C MET A 98 -2.69 20.69 10.91
N ILE A 99 -2.62 19.61 11.71
CA ILE A 99 -1.75 18.45 11.49
C ILE A 99 -2.62 17.19 11.51
N TYR A 100 -2.31 16.20 10.67
CA TYR A 100 -2.94 14.87 10.72
C TYR A 100 -1.87 13.78 10.68
N GLY A 101 -2.07 12.68 11.41
CA GLY A 101 -1.03 11.67 11.58
C GLY A 101 0.24 12.25 12.23
N GLU A 102 1.39 11.60 12.00
CA GLU A 102 2.68 12.08 12.54
C GLU A 102 3.31 13.19 11.66
N GLU A 103 3.18 13.07 10.33
CA GLU A 103 3.83 13.99 9.38
C GLU A 103 2.88 14.68 8.39
N GLY A 104 1.57 14.46 8.50
CA GLY A 104 0.60 15.03 7.56
C GLY A 104 0.43 16.54 7.70
N GLN A 105 0.31 17.21 6.57
CA GLN A 105 0.10 18.65 6.48
C GLN A 105 -0.95 18.97 5.41
N PHE A 106 -1.65 20.10 5.57
CA PHE A 106 -2.56 20.60 4.55
C PHE A 106 -1.83 21.60 3.66
N PHE A 107 -1.86 21.35 2.35
CA PHE A 107 -1.36 22.28 1.34
C PHE A 107 -2.52 22.79 0.49
N VAL A 108 -2.43 24.04 0.07
CA VAL A 108 -3.44 24.69 -0.77
C VAL A 108 -2.74 25.47 -1.87
N TYR A 109 -3.18 25.26 -3.10
CA TYR A 109 -2.75 26.01 -4.27
C TYR A 109 -3.96 26.71 -4.88
N ASP A 110 -3.74 27.90 -5.43
CA ASP A 110 -4.71 28.52 -6.33
C ASP A 110 -4.71 27.81 -7.70
N TYR A 111 -5.73 28.05 -8.51
CA TYR A 111 -5.90 27.43 -9.83
C TYR A 111 -4.77 27.78 -10.80
N ASP A 112 -4.09 28.90 -10.59
CA ASP A 112 -2.92 29.31 -11.36
C ASP A 112 -1.62 28.64 -10.88
N GLY A 113 -1.69 27.76 -9.87
CA GLY A 113 -0.55 27.04 -9.28
C GLY A 113 0.26 27.84 -8.26
N THR A 114 -0.25 28.98 -7.79
CA THR A 114 0.35 29.73 -6.67
C THR A 114 0.10 29.02 -5.35
N ALA A 115 1.14 28.75 -4.55
CA ALA A 115 0.96 28.12 -3.24
C ALA A 115 0.43 29.11 -2.21
N LEU A 116 -0.71 28.82 -1.60
CA LEU A 116 -1.38 29.66 -0.60
C LEU A 116 -1.09 29.19 0.84
N VAL A 117 -0.93 27.89 1.05
CA VAL A 117 -0.63 27.29 2.36
C VAL A 117 0.35 26.15 2.17
N SER A 118 1.50 26.21 2.85
CA SER A 118 2.45 25.11 2.97
C SER A 118 3.20 25.19 4.31
N PRO A 119 2.75 24.47 5.36
CA PRO A 119 3.25 24.69 6.73
C PRO A 119 4.72 24.32 6.92
N ARG A 120 5.20 23.27 6.24
CA ARG A 120 6.59 22.80 6.33
C ARG A 120 7.52 23.45 5.30
N GLU A 121 6.97 24.03 4.24
CA GLU A 121 7.72 24.64 3.15
C GLU A 121 7.27 26.10 2.98
N THR A 122 7.52 26.91 4.01
CA THR A 122 7.04 28.30 4.06
C THR A 122 7.62 29.16 2.94
N ASP A 123 8.79 28.80 2.43
CA ASP A 123 9.46 29.50 1.33
C ASP A 123 8.66 29.41 0.02
N ARG A 124 7.78 28.42 -0.11
CA ARG A 124 6.92 28.25 -1.29
C ARG A 124 5.71 29.19 -1.30
N ILE A 125 5.35 29.77 -0.16
CA ILE A 125 4.10 30.55 -0.04
C ILE A 125 4.21 31.81 -0.92
N ASN A 126 3.19 32.01 -1.76
CA ASN A 126 3.10 33.05 -2.81
C ASN A 126 4.01 32.88 -4.03
N GLU A 127 4.62 31.70 -4.19
CA GLU A 127 5.33 31.34 -5.42
C GLU A 127 4.48 30.43 -6.32
N ASN A 128 4.72 30.48 -7.64
CA ASN A 128 3.99 29.72 -8.64
C ASN A 128 4.78 28.47 -9.08
N PHE A 129 4.13 27.30 -9.03
CA PHE A 129 4.75 26.01 -9.28
C PHE A 129 4.16 25.23 -10.46
N THR A 130 3.47 25.90 -11.39
CA THR A 130 2.83 25.25 -12.56
C THR A 130 3.78 24.48 -13.49
N GLY A 131 5.09 24.76 -13.41
CA GLY A 131 6.12 24.07 -14.18
C GLY A 131 7.05 23.19 -13.35
N GLU A 132 6.76 22.99 -12.07
CA GLU A 132 7.58 22.14 -11.22
C GLU A 132 7.31 20.67 -11.54
N THR A 133 8.37 19.87 -11.48
CA THR A 133 8.32 18.46 -11.81
C THR A 133 8.96 17.67 -10.69
N ASP A 134 8.36 16.55 -10.31
CA ASP A 134 8.94 15.71 -9.26
C ASP A 134 10.27 15.08 -9.72
N SER A 135 10.96 14.39 -8.81
CA SER A 135 12.22 13.69 -9.11
C SER A 135 12.10 12.61 -10.19
N ARG A 136 10.88 12.26 -10.59
CA ARG A 136 10.57 11.29 -11.66
C ARG A 136 10.13 11.97 -12.95
N GLY A 137 10.10 13.30 -13.02
CA GLY A 137 9.72 14.01 -14.23
C GLY A 137 8.21 14.07 -14.48
N THR A 138 7.38 13.87 -13.44
CA THR A 138 5.91 14.01 -13.52
C THR A 138 5.38 15.28 -12.85
#